data_AF-A0A0B7K820-F1
#
_entry.id   AF-A0A0B7K820-F1
#
_cell.length_a   1.000
_cell.length_b   1.000
_cell.length_c   1.000
_cell.angle_alpha   90.00
_cell.angle_beta   90.00
_cell.angle_gamma   90.00
#
_symmetry.space_group_name_H-M   'P 1'
#
loop_
_entity.id
_entity.type
_entity.pdbx_description
1 polymer ?
#
loop_
_entity_poly.entity_id
_entity_poly.type
_entity_poly.pdbx_seq_one_letter_code
_entity_poly.pdbx_strand_id
1 'polypeptide(L)'
;RASSPCQTNTVTLPLTFLRALSDFPPFNSNSHIAMADASLFSADLISPEVAAALPEGYKLRALEKRDYNDGFLDCLRVLTTVGDFSQEKYDAQFDKLKAGESYYIVVIEDPSRVAEGKKPVVATGALIIEHKFIHSLGAVGHIEDIAVAKDQQGKKLGLRLIHALDFIAEKVGCYKSILDCSEANEGFYVKCGFRRAGLQMAHYYEGDKSKSQ
;
A
#
# COMPACT_ATOMS: atom_id res chain seq x y z
N ARG A 1 38.09 22.61 -50.43
CA ARG A 1 38.65 21.56 -51.32
C ARG A 1 38.80 20.29 -50.46
N ALA A 2 38.07 19.21 -50.77
CA ALA A 2 38.12 17.84 -50.20
C ALA A 2 37.78 17.69 -48.68
N SER A 3 36.62 17.13 -48.26
CA SER A 3 36.11 15.72 -48.23
C SER A 3 36.50 14.93 -46.97
N SER A 4 35.52 14.38 -46.23
CA SER A 4 35.52 13.04 -45.58
C SER A 4 34.16 12.73 -44.90
N PRO A 5 33.49 11.60 -45.18
CA PRO A 5 32.32 11.12 -44.45
C PRO A 5 32.67 10.11 -43.34
N CYS A 6 31.81 10.07 -42.31
CA CYS A 6 31.87 9.19 -41.15
C CYS A 6 31.61 7.72 -41.52
N GLN A 7 32.45 6.79 -41.05
CA GLN A 7 32.26 5.34 -41.21
C GLN A 7 31.49 4.77 -40.01
N THR A 8 30.44 3.99 -40.28
CA THR A 8 29.75 3.16 -39.29
C THR A 8 30.42 1.78 -39.23
N ASN A 9 30.90 1.39 -38.05
CA ASN A 9 31.42 0.04 -37.79
C ASN A 9 30.27 -0.93 -37.54
N THR A 10 30.09 -1.91 -38.43
CA THR A 10 29.25 -3.09 -38.20
C THR A 10 30.11 -4.17 -37.57
N VAL A 11 29.78 -4.58 -36.34
CA VAL A 11 30.43 -5.72 -35.68
C VAL A 11 29.66 -6.99 -36.04
N THR A 12 30.30 -7.89 -36.80
CA THR A 12 29.77 -9.20 -37.14
C THR A 12 30.18 -10.20 -36.05
N LEU A 13 29.21 -10.79 -35.34
CA LEU A 13 29.46 -11.86 -34.38
C LEU A 13 29.54 -13.23 -35.07
N PRO A 14 30.41 -14.15 -34.61
CA PRO A 14 30.65 -15.43 -35.27
C PRO A 14 29.46 -16.41 -35.10
N LEU A 15 29.20 -17.17 -36.17
CA LEU A 15 28.05 -18.06 -36.35
C LEU A 15 27.99 -19.29 -35.42
N THR A 16 28.91 -19.41 -34.47
CA THR A 16 29.00 -20.53 -33.52
C THR A 16 28.25 -20.28 -32.20
N PHE A 17 27.71 -19.08 -31.97
CA PHE A 17 26.92 -18.76 -30.78
C PHE A 17 25.40 -18.97 -30.95
N LEU A 18 24.95 -19.47 -32.11
CA LEU A 18 23.53 -19.57 -32.48
C LEU A 18 22.91 -20.96 -32.26
N ARG A 19 23.49 -21.80 -31.40
CA ARG A 19 23.00 -23.18 -31.18
C ARG A 19 22.78 -23.60 -29.72
N ALA A 20 22.68 -22.65 -28.80
CA ALA A 20 22.40 -22.92 -27.39
C ALA A 20 21.19 -22.14 -26.84
N LEU A 21 20.16 -21.92 -27.67
CA LEU A 21 18.94 -21.22 -27.26
C LEU A 21 17.64 -22.01 -27.56
N SER A 22 17.72 -23.30 -27.88
CA SER A 22 16.52 -24.12 -28.16
C SER A 22 15.96 -24.89 -26.97
N ASP A 23 16.66 -24.93 -25.82
CA ASP A 23 16.35 -25.89 -24.76
C ASP A 23 15.80 -25.25 -23.47
N PHE A 24 15.39 -23.98 -23.51
CA PHE A 24 14.64 -23.38 -22.40
C PHE A 24 13.13 -23.50 -22.68
N PRO A 25 12.33 -24.06 -21.74
CA PRO A 25 10.88 -24.02 -21.86
C PRO A 25 10.44 -22.55 -21.90
N PRO A 26 9.36 -22.21 -22.63
CA PRO A 26 8.86 -20.85 -22.69
C PRO A 26 8.53 -20.38 -21.27
N PHE A 27 9.24 -19.37 -20.78
CA PHE A 27 8.90 -18.69 -19.55
C PHE A 27 7.55 -18.00 -19.78
N ASN A 28 6.50 -18.57 -19.20
CA ASN A 28 5.16 -18.03 -19.31
C ASN A 28 5.04 -16.78 -18.43
N SER A 29 5.44 -15.63 -18.98
CA SER A 29 5.44 -14.32 -18.33
C SER A 29 4.04 -13.77 -18.04
N ASN A 30 2.98 -14.41 -18.55
CA ASN A 30 1.60 -13.91 -18.44
C ASN A 30 1.01 -14.05 -17.02
N SER A 31 1.48 -14.96 -16.16
CA SER A 31 0.94 -15.11 -14.80
C SER A 31 1.44 -14.03 -13.84
N HIS A 32 2.68 -13.57 -14.00
CA HIS A 32 3.24 -12.49 -13.18
C HIS A 32 2.70 -11.11 -13.56
N ILE A 33 2.41 -10.88 -14.84
CA ILE A 33 1.86 -9.60 -15.33
C ILE A 33 0.39 -9.44 -14.89
N ALA A 34 -0.40 -10.51 -14.88
CA ALA A 34 -1.81 -10.44 -14.50
C ALA A 34 -2.04 -10.14 -13.00
N MET A 35 -1.14 -10.59 -12.11
CA MET A 35 -1.27 -10.32 -10.67
C MET A 35 -0.84 -8.90 -10.28
N ALA A 36 0.15 -8.31 -10.98
CA ALA A 36 0.60 -6.95 -10.72
C ALA A 36 -0.48 -5.89 -11.02
N ASP A 37 -1.41 -6.19 -11.94
CA ASP A 37 -2.46 -5.24 -12.33
C ASP A 37 -3.71 -5.29 -11.43
N ALA A 38 -3.87 -6.29 -10.56
CA ALA A 38 -5.04 -6.36 -9.68
C ALA A 38 -4.90 -5.51 -8.40
N SER A 39 -3.66 -5.29 -7.94
CA SER A 39 -3.35 -4.57 -6.70
C SER A 39 -3.31 -3.04 -6.91
N LEU A 40 -3.51 -2.30 -5.82
CA LEU A 40 -3.43 -0.84 -5.80
C LEU A 40 -2.01 -0.34 -6.13
N PHE A 41 -0.98 -1.06 -5.68
CA PHE A 41 0.43 -0.75 -5.93
C PHE A 41 1.29 -2.02 -5.97
N SER A 42 2.56 -1.91 -6.42
CA SER A 42 3.47 -3.05 -6.58
C SER A 42 3.79 -3.74 -5.25
N ALA A 43 3.77 -5.09 -5.26
CA ALA A 43 4.16 -5.91 -4.11
C ALA A 43 5.61 -5.68 -3.65
N ASP A 44 6.48 -5.13 -4.51
CA ASP A 44 7.88 -4.81 -4.17
C ASP A 44 7.99 -3.74 -3.06
N LEU A 45 6.93 -2.98 -2.83
CA LEU A 45 6.86 -1.99 -1.75
C LEU A 45 6.43 -2.60 -0.41
N ILE A 46 6.03 -3.86 -0.37
CA ILE A 46 5.73 -4.55 0.88
C ILE A 46 7.04 -5.00 1.54
N SER A 47 7.30 -4.53 2.77
CA SER A 47 8.50 -4.91 3.53
C SER A 47 8.53 -6.41 3.81
N PRO A 48 9.56 -7.15 3.34
CA PRO A 48 9.70 -8.58 3.65
C PRO A 48 9.88 -8.83 5.14
N GLU A 49 10.56 -7.93 5.85
CA GLU A 49 10.79 -8.05 7.29
C GLU A 49 9.49 -7.89 8.07
N VAL A 50 8.67 -6.88 7.72
CA VAL A 50 7.38 -6.66 8.39
C VAL A 50 6.41 -7.80 8.10
N ALA A 51 6.39 -8.28 6.85
CA ALA A 51 5.57 -9.43 6.45
C ALA A 51 5.98 -10.71 7.20
N ALA A 52 7.28 -10.98 7.34
CA ALA A 52 7.79 -12.13 8.09
C ALA A 52 7.51 -12.04 9.60
N ALA A 53 7.34 -10.83 10.14
CA ALA A 53 7.08 -10.59 11.56
C ALA A 53 5.59 -10.63 11.95
N LEU A 54 4.70 -10.95 10.99
CA LEU A 54 3.29 -11.23 11.25
C LEU A 54 3.11 -12.57 11.97
N PRO A 55 1.99 -12.77 12.70
CA PRO A 55 1.63 -14.09 13.19
C PRO A 55 1.52 -15.10 12.05
N GLU A 56 1.79 -16.38 12.34
CA GLU A 56 1.74 -17.45 11.34
C GLU A 56 0.38 -17.48 10.61
N GLY A 57 0.43 -17.61 9.29
CA GLY A 57 -0.76 -17.65 8.42
C GLY A 57 -1.28 -16.29 7.96
N TYR A 58 -0.94 -15.20 8.66
CA TYR A 58 -1.36 -13.85 8.26
C TYR A 58 -0.54 -13.37 7.06
N LYS A 59 -1.15 -12.55 6.20
CA LYS A 59 -0.50 -11.97 5.03
C LYS A 59 -0.67 -10.47 4.99
N LEU A 60 0.41 -9.76 4.68
CA LEU A 60 0.45 -8.33 4.42
C LEU A 60 0.46 -8.10 2.91
N ARG A 61 -0.45 -7.30 2.37
CA ARG A 61 -0.49 -6.99 0.93
C ARG A 61 -1.17 -5.64 0.64
N ALA A 62 -1.05 -5.19 -0.60
CA ALA A 62 -1.81 -4.06 -1.10
C ALA A 62 -3.32 -4.37 -1.17
N LEU A 63 -4.14 -3.32 -1.06
CA LEU A 63 -5.58 -3.38 -1.31
C LEU A 63 -5.87 -3.82 -2.76
N GLU A 64 -6.91 -4.61 -2.93
CA GLU A 64 -7.42 -5.09 -4.22
C GLU A 64 -8.92 -4.83 -4.35
N LYS A 65 -9.44 -4.78 -5.58
CA LYS A 65 -10.89 -4.57 -5.81
C LYS A 65 -11.78 -5.62 -5.11
N ARG A 66 -11.31 -6.87 -5.00
CA ARG A 66 -12.05 -7.94 -4.30
C ARG A 66 -12.28 -7.65 -2.82
N ASP A 67 -11.49 -6.77 -2.22
CA ASP A 67 -11.54 -6.50 -0.78
C ASP A 67 -12.82 -5.81 -0.33
N TYR A 68 -13.60 -5.27 -1.27
CA TYR A 68 -14.99 -4.87 -1.03
C TYR A 68 -15.80 -5.98 -0.34
N ASN A 69 -15.62 -7.23 -0.79
CA ASN A 69 -16.30 -8.41 -0.25
C ASN A 69 -15.51 -9.12 0.86
N ASP A 70 -14.20 -8.88 0.94
CA ASP A 70 -13.29 -9.62 1.84
C ASP A 70 -13.07 -8.97 3.21
N GLY A 71 -13.77 -7.88 3.53
CA GLY A 71 -13.86 -7.33 4.90
C GLY A 71 -13.12 -6.02 5.14
N PHE A 72 -12.59 -5.39 4.08
CA PHE A 72 -11.91 -4.10 4.18
C PHE A 72 -12.81 -3.02 4.79
N LEU A 73 -14.04 -2.87 4.30
CA LEU A 73 -14.98 -1.87 4.82
C LEU A 73 -15.39 -2.17 6.26
N ASP A 74 -15.45 -3.45 6.65
CA ASP A 74 -15.80 -3.84 8.02
C ASP A 74 -14.71 -3.44 9.02
N CYS A 75 -13.44 -3.46 8.59
CA CYS A 75 -12.33 -2.94 9.40
C CYS A 75 -12.49 -1.44 9.63
N LEU A 76 -12.73 -0.66 8.56
CA LEU A 76 -12.88 0.80 8.64
C LEU A 76 -14.05 1.23 9.55
N ARG A 77 -15.12 0.42 9.63
CA ARG A 77 -16.26 0.67 10.53
C ARG A 77 -15.90 0.60 12.02
N VAL A 78 -14.76 0.01 12.40
CA VAL A 78 -14.25 0.05 13.78
C VAL A 78 -13.64 1.42 14.10
N LEU A 79 -13.16 2.13 13.09
CA LEU A 79 -12.53 3.45 13.23
C LEU A 79 -13.57 4.57 13.18
N THR A 80 -14.42 4.59 12.15
CA THR A 80 -15.35 5.71 11.92
C THR A 80 -16.56 5.29 11.06
N THR A 81 -17.42 6.25 10.75
CA THR A 81 -18.55 6.06 9.83
C THR A 81 -18.06 5.91 8.39
N VAL A 82 -18.40 4.80 7.75
CA VAL A 82 -18.08 4.53 6.32
C VAL A 82 -19.26 4.87 5.41
N GLY A 83 -20.50 4.66 5.88
CA GLY A 83 -21.70 4.71 5.06
C GLY A 83 -21.92 3.43 4.25
N ASP A 84 -22.88 3.47 3.33
CA ASP A 84 -23.26 2.34 2.48
C ASP A 84 -23.25 2.77 1.00
N PHE A 85 -22.54 2.00 0.18
CA PHE A 85 -22.38 2.24 -1.25
C PHE A 85 -22.17 0.92 -1.98
N SER A 86 -22.45 0.90 -3.29
CA SER A 86 -22.35 -0.30 -4.11
C SER A 86 -20.91 -0.62 -4.51
N GLN A 87 -20.68 -1.85 -5.00
CA GLN A 87 -19.37 -2.29 -5.47
C GLN A 87 -18.86 -1.42 -6.64
N GLU A 88 -19.75 -0.94 -7.51
CA GLU A 88 -19.37 -0.09 -8.64
C GLU A 88 -18.80 1.25 -8.16
N LYS A 89 -19.34 1.82 -7.08
CA LYS A 89 -18.79 3.04 -6.47
C LYS A 89 -17.44 2.79 -5.81
N TYR A 90 -17.29 1.63 -5.16
CA TYR A 90 -16.02 1.21 -4.59
C TYR A 90 -14.94 1.04 -5.67
N ASP A 91 -15.25 0.31 -6.75
CA ASP A 91 -14.33 0.07 -7.86
C ASP A 91 -13.91 1.36 -8.55
N ALA A 92 -14.86 2.29 -8.78
CA ALA A 92 -14.55 3.60 -9.34
C ALA A 92 -13.65 4.44 -8.43
N GLN A 93 -13.85 4.37 -7.11
CA GLN A 93 -12.97 5.03 -6.15
C GLN A 93 -11.59 4.37 -6.14
N PHE A 94 -11.51 3.04 -6.16
CA PHE A 94 -10.25 2.30 -6.27
C PHE A 94 -9.45 2.71 -7.50
N ASP A 95 -10.09 2.77 -8.68
CA ASP A 95 -9.43 3.17 -9.93
C ASP A 95 -8.90 4.59 -9.87
N LYS A 96 -9.65 5.52 -9.25
CA LYS A 96 -9.20 6.90 -9.02
C LYS A 96 -7.97 6.95 -8.12
N LEU A 97 -7.94 6.17 -7.04
CA LEU A 97 -6.80 6.11 -6.12
C LEU A 97 -5.57 5.51 -6.80
N LYS A 98 -5.75 4.42 -7.56
CA LYS A 98 -4.68 3.76 -8.32
C LYS A 98 -4.05 4.70 -9.34
N ALA A 99 -4.87 5.43 -10.10
CA ALA A 99 -4.41 6.38 -11.12
C ALA A 99 -3.70 7.61 -10.53
N GLY A 100 -3.94 7.95 -9.25
CA GLY A 100 -3.32 9.09 -8.59
C GLY A 100 -1.88 8.86 -8.13
N GLU A 101 -1.39 7.60 -8.13
CA GLU A 101 -0.02 7.17 -7.76
C GLU A 101 0.49 7.68 -6.41
N SER A 102 -0.37 8.24 -5.56
CA SER A 102 -0.03 8.85 -4.27
C SER A 102 -0.63 8.08 -3.09
N TYR A 103 -1.39 7.02 -3.35
CA TYR A 103 -2.12 6.24 -2.33
C TYR A 103 -1.56 4.83 -2.20
N TYR A 104 -1.21 4.47 -0.98
CA TYR A 104 -0.73 3.13 -0.62
C TYR A 104 -1.59 2.60 0.51
N ILE A 105 -2.63 1.84 0.16
CA ILE A 105 -3.51 1.19 1.13
C ILE A 105 -3.06 -0.26 1.31
N VAL A 106 -2.67 -0.58 2.54
CA VAL A 106 -2.24 -1.90 2.96
C VAL A 106 -3.37 -2.59 3.72
N VAL A 107 -3.52 -3.88 3.48
CA VAL A 107 -4.39 -4.76 4.26
C VAL A 107 -3.59 -5.91 4.87
N ILE A 108 -4.07 -6.38 6.02
CA ILE A 108 -3.65 -7.67 6.58
C ILE A 108 -4.84 -8.62 6.47
N GLU A 109 -4.61 -9.79 5.88
CA GLU A 109 -5.59 -10.87 5.82
C GLU A 109 -5.17 -12.06 6.69
N ASP A 110 -6.18 -12.72 7.26
CA ASP A 110 -6.11 -14.02 7.93
C ASP A 110 -6.94 -15.03 7.13
N PRO A 111 -6.32 -15.79 6.20
CA PRO A 111 -7.03 -16.70 5.32
C PRO A 111 -7.73 -17.85 6.04
N SER A 112 -7.33 -18.22 7.26
CA SER A 112 -7.96 -19.34 7.98
C SER A 112 -9.42 -19.03 8.33
N ARG A 113 -9.78 -17.74 8.41
CA ARG A 113 -11.14 -17.26 8.70
C ARG A 113 -12.16 -17.66 7.64
N VAL A 114 -11.73 -17.88 6.40
CA VAL A 114 -12.63 -18.28 5.31
C VAL A 114 -13.28 -19.63 5.62
N ALA A 115 -12.56 -20.56 6.25
CA ALA A 115 -13.09 -21.86 6.68
C ALA A 115 -14.17 -21.73 7.77
N GLU A 116 -14.18 -20.61 8.51
CA GLU A 116 -15.18 -20.27 9.52
C GLU A 116 -16.37 -19.47 8.94
N GLY A 117 -16.43 -19.29 7.62
CA GLY A 117 -17.45 -18.45 6.97
C GLY A 117 -17.28 -16.96 7.25
N LYS A 118 -16.07 -16.53 7.65
CA LYS A 118 -15.74 -15.13 7.95
C LYS A 118 -14.89 -14.51 6.84
N LYS A 119 -14.98 -13.18 6.77
CA LYS A 119 -14.18 -12.38 5.85
C LYS A 119 -12.69 -12.35 6.27
N PRO A 120 -11.74 -12.50 5.33
CA PRO A 120 -10.33 -12.69 5.65
C PRO A 120 -9.58 -11.39 5.94
N VAL A 121 -9.96 -10.23 5.40
CA VAL A 121 -9.32 -8.94 5.73
C VAL A 121 -9.67 -8.55 7.16
N VAL A 122 -8.64 -8.32 7.96
CA VAL A 122 -8.76 -8.11 9.42
C VAL A 122 -8.09 -6.83 9.92
N ALA A 123 -7.27 -6.19 9.08
CA ALA A 123 -6.72 -4.88 9.38
C ALA A 123 -6.43 -4.10 8.11
N THR A 124 -6.44 -2.77 8.21
CA THR A 124 -6.07 -1.88 7.12
C THR A 124 -5.41 -0.61 7.62
N GLY A 125 -4.59 0.00 6.76
CA GLY A 125 -4.02 1.32 6.96
C GLY A 125 -3.61 1.93 5.62
N ALA A 126 -3.63 3.26 5.53
CA ALA A 126 -3.31 3.99 4.32
C ALA A 126 -2.09 4.90 4.54
N LEU A 127 -1.32 5.09 3.47
CA LEU A 127 -0.29 6.11 3.35
C LEU A 127 -0.61 6.97 2.13
N ILE A 128 -0.62 8.29 2.33
CA ILE A 128 -0.81 9.28 1.27
C ILE A 128 0.48 10.09 1.13
N ILE A 129 0.99 10.20 -0.09
CA ILE A 129 2.21 10.96 -0.37
C ILE A 129 1.84 12.38 -0.80
N GLU A 130 2.37 13.37 -0.08
CA GLU A 130 2.23 14.78 -0.42
C GLU A 130 3.57 15.34 -0.91
N HIS A 131 3.62 15.71 -2.18
CA HIS A 131 4.78 16.41 -2.77
C HIS A 131 4.80 17.89 -2.39
N LYS A 132 5.99 18.40 -2.07
CA LYS A 132 6.18 19.76 -1.57
C LYS A 132 7.28 20.48 -2.33
N PHE A 133 7.21 21.80 -2.41
CA PHE A 133 8.33 22.62 -2.88
C PHE A 133 9.44 22.75 -1.82
N ILE A 134 9.05 22.79 -0.54
CA ILE A 134 9.99 22.85 0.59
C ILE A 134 10.79 21.55 0.72
N HIS A 135 11.88 21.59 1.50
CA HIS A 135 12.82 20.47 1.63
C HIS A 135 13.36 19.98 0.28
N SER A 136 13.70 20.92 -0.61
CA SER A 136 14.31 20.64 -1.92
C SER A 136 13.45 19.74 -2.81
N LEU A 137 12.19 20.14 -3.03
CA LEU A 137 11.19 19.34 -3.76
C LEU A 137 10.85 18.00 -3.05
N GLY A 138 10.87 17.99 -1.72
CA GLY A 138 10.68 16.78 -0.92
C GLY A 138 9.23 16.29 -0.86
N ALA A 139 9.04 15.12 -0.26
CA ALA A 139 7.71 14.52 -0.03
C ALA A 139 7.48 14.18 1.46
N VAL A 140 6.22 14.21 1.89
CA VAL A 140 5.78 13.77 3.22
C VAL A 140 4.77 12.64 3.09
N GLY A 141 4.95 11.60 3.89
CA GLY A 141 3.97 10.54 4.04
C GLY A 141 2.94 10.89 5.13
N HIS A 142 1.66 10.74 4.83
CA HIS A 142 0.55 10.90 5.79
C HIS A 142 -0.06 9.53 6.02
N ILE A 143 0.05 9.02 7.25
CA ILE A 143 -0.55 7.74 7.64
C ILE A 143 -1.97 7.98 8.10
N GLU A 144 -2.92 7.32 7.43
CA GLU A 144 -4.36 7.50 7.62
C GLU A 144 -5.07 6.16 7.81
N ASP A 145 -6.32 6.22 8.30
CA ASP A 145 -7.27 5.10 8.31
C ASP A 145 -6.76 3.77 8.92
N ILE A 146 -5.98 3.86 10.00
CA ILE A 146 -5.49 2.68 10.74
C ILE A 146 -6.63 2.00 11.49
N ALA A 147 -7.02 0.81 11.06
CA ALA A 147 -8.08 0.04 11.68
C ALA A 147 -7.75 -1.46 11.79
N VAL A 148 -8.10 -2.06 12.93
CA VAL A 148 -7.97 -3.51 13.17
C VAL A 148 -9.30 -4.03 13.68
N ALA A 149 -9.81 -5.10 13.06
CA ALA A 149 -11.03 -5.78 13.49
C ALA A 149 -10.98 -6.11 14.98
N LYS A 150 -12.08 -5.89 15.71
CA LYS A 150 -12.11 -5.97 17.18
C LYS A 150 -11.63 -7.31 17.73
N ASP A 151 -11.99 -8.42 17.09
CA ASP A 151 -11.57 -9.78 17.45
C ASP A 151 -10.11 -10.09 17.08
N GLN A 152 -9.41 -9.16 16.45
CA GLN A 152 -8.03 -9.29 15.97
C GLN A 152 -7.07 -8.28 16.63
N GLN A 153 -7.59 -7.42 17.50
CA GLN A 153 -6.79 -6.48 18.29
C GLN A 153 -5.90 -7.22 19.31
N GLY A 154 -4.82 -6.56 19.75
CA GLY A 154 -3.84 -7.16 20.67
C GLY A 154 -2.81 -8.10 20.00
N LYS A 155 -3.02 -8.53 18.75
CA LYS A 155 -2.11 -9.41 17.99
C LYS A 155 -0.98 -8.69 17.24
N LYS A 156 -0.69 -7.44 17.62
CA LYS A 156 0.33 -6.58 16.97
C LYS A 156 0.07 -6.22 15.50
N LEU A 157 -1.10 -6.50 14.94
CA LEU A 157 -1.42 -6.19 13.53
C LEU A 157 -1.33 -4.68 13.23
N GLY A 158 -1.87 -3.84 14.12
CA GLY A 158 -1.75 -2.38 13.99
C GLY A 158 -0.29 -1.91 13.97
N LEU A 159 0.57 -2.48 14.82
CA LEU A 159 2.01 -2.18 14.82
C LEU A 159 2.65 -2.54 13.48
N ARG A 160 2.29 -3.69 12.90
CA ARG A 160 2.78 -4.11 11.58
C ARG A 160 2.29 -3.20 10.46
N LEU A 161 1.04 -2.71 10.52
CA LEU A 161 0.56 -1.71 9.56
C LEU A 161 1.42 -0.44 9.61
N ILE A 162 1.66 0.12 10.80
CA ILE A 162 2.49 1.34 10.92
C ILE A 162 3.88 1.11 10.35
N HIS A 163 4.54 0.01 10.69
CA HIS A 163 5.88 -0.28 10.17
C HIS A 163 5.89 -0.50 8.65
N ALA A 164 4.85 -1.13 8.10
CA ALA A 164 4.73 -1.32 6.66
C ALA A 164 4.59 0.02 5.93
N LEU A 165 3.72 0.90 6.42
CA LEU A 165 3.48 2.21 5.82
C LEU A 165 4.71 3.12 5.94
N ASP A 166 5.39 3.10 7.09
CA ASP A 166 6.60 3.90 7.28
C ASP A 166 7.75 3.42 6.37
N PHE A 167 7.91 2.11 6.20
CA PHE A 167 8.83 1.54 5.21
C PHE A 167 8.51 2.00 3.78
N ILE A 168 7.23 1.99 3.39
CA ILE A 168 6.83 2.47 2.06
C ILE A 168 7.19 3.95 1.91
N ALA A 169 6.87 4.79 2.90
CA ALA A 169 7.15 6.22 2.87
C ALA A 169 8.66 6.51 2.68
N GLU A 170 9.52 5.85 3.45
CA GLU A 170 10.98 5.96 3.30
C GLU A 170 11.43 5.49 1.91
N LYS A 171 10.93 4.33 1.46
CA LYS A 171 11.32 3.72 0.18
C LYS A 171 10.94 4.57 -1.03
N VAL A 172 9.85 5.33 -0.95
CA VAL A 172 9.42 6.26 -2.01
C VAL A 172 9.99 7.67 -1.85
N GLY A 173 10.88 7.89 -0.87
CA GLY A 173 11.67 9.12 -0.74
C GLY A 173 11.01 10.20 0.12
N CYS A 174 10.04 9.87 0.98
CA CYS A 174 9.55 10.83 1.97
C CYS A 174 10.65 11.16 2.99
N TYR A 175 10.78 12.44 3.33
CA TYR A 175 11.73 12.86 4.37
C TYR A 175 11.18 12.68 5.80
N LYS A 176 9.87 12.42 5.92
CA LYS A 176 9.17 12.03 7.15
C LYS A 176 7.80 11.44 6.86
N SER A 177 7.30 10.66 7.82
CA SER A 177 5.90 10.26 7.94
C SER A 177 5.25 11.02 9.10
N ILE A 178 3.98 11.43 8.95
CA ILE A 178 3.17 12.04 10.00
C ILE A 178 1.79 11.38 10.08
N LEU A 179 1.14 11.55 11.22
CA LEU A 179 -0.24 11.13 11.48
C LEU A 179 -0.79 11.94 12.64
N ASP A 180 -2.11 12.05 12.68
CA ASP A 180 -2.84 12.59 13.82
C ASP A 180 -3.42 11.45 14.67
N CYS A 181 -3.46 11.63 15.99
CA CYS A 181 -4.06 10.66 16.89
C CYS A 181 -4.67 11.32 18.13
N SER A 182 -5.61 10.62 18.76
CA SER A 182 -6.14 11.02 20.07
C SER A 182 -5.15 10.73 21.19
N GLU A 183 -5.29 11.42 22.32
CA GLU A 183 -4.46 11.17 23.51
C GLU A 183 -4.53 9.71 23.98
N ALA A 184 -5.69 9.07 23.87
CA ALA A 184 -5.89 7.68 24.24
C ALA A 184 -5.02 6.70 23.42
N ASN A 185 -4.71 7.06 22.17
CA ASN A 185 -3.95 6.20 21.25
C ASN A 185 -2.48 6.63 21.10
N GLU A 186 -2.07 7.78 21.65
CA GLU A 186 -0.69 8.28 21.54
C GLU A 186 0.35 7.25 22.01
N GLY A 187 0.08 6.56 23.12
CA GLY A 187 0.98 5.53 23.64
C GLY A 187 1.17 4.32 22.71
N PHE A 188 0.24 4.06 21.79
CA PHE A 188 0.42 3.08 20.73
C PHE A 188 1.40 3.59 19.66
N TYR A 189 1.25 4.83 19.19
CA TYR A 189 2.12 5.41 18.17
C TYR A 189 3.56 5.63 18.69
N VAL A 190 3.73 5.97 19.97
CA VAL A 190 5.05 6.02 20.61
C VAL A 190 5.75 4.65 20.56
N LYS A 191 5.01 3.55 20.78
CA LYS A 191 5.55 2.18 20.65
C LYS A 191 5.89 1.80 19.21
N CYS A 192 5.33 2.50 18.22
CA CYS A 192 5.66 2.35 16.81
C CYS A 192 6.85 3.20 16.37
N GLY A 193 7.48 3.96 17.27
CA GLY A 193 8.63 4.82 16.96
C GLY A 193 8.28 6.27 16.61
N PHE A 194 7.00 6.65 16.63
CA PHE A 194 6.56 8.02 16.41
C PHE A 194 6.72 8.87 17.69
N ARG A 195 6.75 10.19 17.52
CA ARG A 195 6.79 11.16 18.63
C ARG A 195 5.80 12.29 18.37
N ARG A 196 5.30 12.91 19.45
CA ARG A 196 4.46 14.11 19.36
C ARG A 196 5.22 15.23 18.62
N ALA A 197 4.59 15.80 17.59
CA ALA A 197 5.22 16.79 16.71
C ALA A 197 4.38 18.07 16.50
N GLY A 198 3.14 18.12 16.98
CA GLY A 198 2.24 19.25 16.80
C GLY A 198 0.86 18.99 17.39
N LEU A 199 -0.08 19.89 17.09
CA LEU A 199 -1.50 19.76 17.43
C LEU A 199 -2.30 19.66 16.12
N GLN A 200 -3.20 18.67 16.05
CA GLN A 200 -4.21 18.63 15.00
C GLN A 200 -5.24 19.72 15.25
N MET A 201 -5.59 20.46 14.19
CA MET A 201 -6.67 21.44 14.21
C MET A 201 -7.70 21.05 13.16
N ALA A 202 -8.99 21.11 13.49
CA ALA A 202 -10.07 20.75 12.58
C ALA A 202 -11.10 21.87 12.46
N HIS A 203 -11.63 22.07 11.26
CA HIS A 203 -12.80 22.91 10.98
C HIS A 203 -13.78 22.09 10.14
N TYR A 204 -14.88 21.68 10.74
CA TYR A 204 -15.92 20.87 10.09
C TYR A 204 -16.93 21.78 9.39
N TYR A 205 -17.25 21.49 8.13
CA TYR A 205 -18.22 22.26 7.33
C TYR A 205 -19.66 21.75 7.56
N GLU A 206 -20.64 22.66 7.66
CA GLU A 206 -22.05 22.28 7.84
C GLU A 206 -22.58 21.54 6.60
N GLY A 207 -22.96 20.28 6.77
CA GLY A 207 -23.44 19.38 5.72
C GLY A 207 -23.33 17.91 6.10
N ASP A 208 -22.31 17.57 6.90
CA ASP A 208 -22.16 16.26 7.51
C ASP A 208 -22.91 16.19 8.85
N LYS A 209 -24.23 16.01 8.80
CA LYS A 209 -24.96 15.49 9.95
C LYS A 209 -24.64 14.00 10.13
N SER A 210 -23.43 13.69 10.61
CA SER A 210 -23.23 12.53 11.45
C SER A 210 -22.79 13.04 12.82
N LYS A 211 -23.54 12.64 13.84
CA LYS A 211 -23.37 13.12 15.21
C LYS A 211 -21.96 12.83 15.69
N SER A 212 -21.30 13.87 16.20
CA SER A 212 -20.29 13.88 17.27
C SER A 212 -19.69 12.52 17.68
N GLN A 213 -18.37 12.37 17.53
CA GLN A 213 -17.58 11.67 18.55
C GLN A 213 -17.22 12.64 19.67
#